data_AF-A0A9Q0IJN9-F1
#
_entry.id   AF-A0A9Q0IJN9-F1
#
_cell.length_a   1.000
_cell.length_b   1.000
_cell.length_c   1.000
_cell.angle_alpha   90.00
_cell.angle_beta   90.00
_cell.angle_gamma   90.00
#
_symmetry.space_group_name_H-M   'P 1'
#
loop_
_entity.id
_entity.type
_entity.pdbx_description
1 polymer ?
#
loop_
_entity_poly.entity_id
_entity_poly.type
_entity_poly.pdbx_seq_one_letter_code
_entity_poly.pdbx_strand_id
1 'polypeptide(L)'
;MASELREVNVTLEDNKICTDRHTYCSYGEEGPGHADSGGPLVCEDGLAFGVVSFRAGEHQMCTVYGKLPDYRGWIERHLNNTPSF
;
A
#
# COMPACT_ATOMS: atom_id res chain seq x y z
N MET A 1 6.02 20.07 5.04
CA MET A 1 6.73 18.78 5.20
C MET A 1 6.84 18.51 6.68
N ALA A 2 6.49 17.30 7.12
CA ALA A 2 6.61 16.91 8.52
C ALA A 2 8.10 16.69 8.87
N SER A 3 8.49 17.04 10.10
CA SER A 3 9.85 16.79 10.61
C SER A 3 10.00 15.43 11.29
N GLU A 4 8.88 14.78 11.59
CA GLU A 4 8.79 13.50 12.29
C GLU A 4 7.96 12.51 11.47
N LEU A 5 8.15 11.22 11.72
CA LEU A 5 7.33 10.17 11.13
C LEU A 5 5.86 10.36 11.53
N ARG A 6 4.96 10.14 10.58
CA ARG A 6 3.51 10.26 10.75
C ARG A 6 2.85 8.92 10.52
N GLU A 7 1.74 8.70 11.20
CA GLU A 7 0.87 7.55 11.02
C GLU A 7 -0.57 8.02 10.83
N VAL A 8 -1.35 7.22 10.09
CA VAL A 8 -2.77 7.45 9.88
C VAL A 8 -3.47 6.11 9.68
N ASN A 9 -4.62 5.95 10.30
CA ASN A 9 -5.48 4.78 10.09
C ASN A 9 -6.36 5.05 8.87
N VAL A 10 -6.42 4.07 7.96
CA VAL A 10 -7.27 4.14 6.77
C VAL A 10 -8.25 2.98 6.76
N THR A 11 -9.41 3.18 6.15
CA THR A 11 -10.35 2.10 5.88
C THR A 11 -10.22 1.69 4.41
N LEU A 12 -10.01 0.40 4.16
CA LEU A 12 -9.98 -0.12 2.80
C LEU A 12 -11.40 -0.31 2.30
N GLU A 13 -11.64 0.08 1.06
CA GLU A 13 -12.91 -0.14 0.38
C GLU A 13 -12.79 -1.27 -0.65
N ASP A 14 -13.83 -2.10 -0.72
CA ASP A 14 -13.95 -3.11 -1.77
C ASP A 14 -14.35 -2.44 -3.09
N ASN A 15 -13.34 -1.93 -3.79
CA ASN A 15 -13.51 -1.33 -5.10
C ASN A 15 -13.08 -2.33 -6.19
N LYS A 16 -14.03 -2.72 -7.05
CA LYS A 16 -13.79 -3.69 -8.13
C LYS A 16 -12.63 -3.32 -9.05
N ILE A 17 -12.46 -2.02 -9.36
CA ILE A 17 -11.37 -1.56 -10.23
C ILE A 17 -10.01 -1.80 -9.57
N CYS A 18 -9.92 -1.60 -8.25
CA CYS A 18 -8.70 -1.83 -7.49
C CYS A 18 -8.42 -3.33 -7.34
N THR A 19 -9.46 -4.11 -7.02
CA THR A 19 -9.40 -5.57 -6.89
C THR A 19 -8.97 -6.23 -8.21
N ASP A 20 -9.56 -5.84 -9.34
CA ASP A 20 -9.22 -6.35 -10.68
C ASP A 20 -7.78 -6.00 -11.10
N ARG A 21 -7.13 -5.04 -10.43
CA ARG A 21 -5.76 -4.60 -10.68
C ARG A 21 -4.74 -5.12 -9.67
N HIS A 22 -5.12 -6.04 -8.78
CA HIS A 22 -4.25 -6.51 -7.70
C HIS A 22 -3.76 -5.37 -6.78
N THR A 23 -4.67 -4.46 -6.45
CA THR A 23 -4.43 -3.30 -5.58
C THR A 23 -5.52 -3.16 -4.53
N TYR A 24 -5.19 -2.53 -3.40
CA TYR A 24 -6.19 -2.00 -2.46
C TYR A 24 -6.44 -0.53 -2.71
N CYS A 25 -7.60 -0.05 -2.28
CA CYS A 25 -7.96 1.36 -2.29
C CYS A 25 -8.51 1.81 -0.95
N SER A 26 -8.15 3.02 -0.53
CA SER A 26 -8.80 3.76 0.54
C SER A 26 -9.27 5.11 0.00
N TYR A 27 -10.34 5.64 0.57
CA TYR A 27 -10.90 6.92 0.16
C TYR A 27 -10.90 7.91 1.31
N GLY A 28 -10.63 9.18 1.00
CA GLY A 28 -10.64 10.28 1.95
C GLY A 28 -9.54 11.30 1.71
N GLU A 29 -9.66 12.45 2.37
CA GLU A 29 -8.61 13.47 2.38
C GLU A 29 -7.40 13.01 3.21
N GLU A 30 -7.66 12.31 4.31
CA GLU A 30 -6.62 11.73 5.16
C GLU A 30 -5.97 10.51 4.48
N GLY A 31 -4.66 10.41 4.56
CA GLY A 31 -3.90 9.28 4.02
C GLY A 31 -2.44 9.62 3.76
N PRO A 32 -1.71 8.70 3.10
CA PRO A 32 -0.33 8.93 2.69
C PRO A 32 -0.20 10.18 1.80
N GLY A 33 0.87 10.94 2.01
CA GLY A 33 1.26 12.08 1.19
C GLY A 33 2.19 11.69 0.04
N HIS A 34 2.62 12.68 -0.73
CA HIS A 34 3.45 12.46 -1.93
C HIS A 34 4.81 11.78 -1.65
N ALA A 35 5.38 11.95 -0.46
CA ALA A 35 6.67 11.39 -0.08
C ALA A 35 6.57 9.97 0.52
N ASP A 36 5.36 9.45 0.71
CA ASP A 36 5.13 8.17 1.39
C ASP A 36 5.04 6.98 0.42
N SER A 37 5.26 7.21 -0.89
CA SER A 37 5.27 6.15 -1.90
C SER A 37 6.35 5.10 -1.59
N GLY A 38 5.99 3.82 -1.63
CA GLY A 38 6.82 2.71 -1.17
C GLY A 38 6.68 2.38 0.32
N GLY A 39 6.01 3.24 1.11
CA GLY A 39 5.72 2.99 2.52
C GLY A 39 4.74 1.83 2.73
N PRO A 40 4.75 1.19 3.91
CA PRO A 40 3.90 0.04 4.19
C PRO A 40 2.47 0.46 4.58
N LEU A 41 1.49 -0.29 4.08
CA LEU A 41 0.16 -0.39 4.67
C LEU A 41 0.14 -1.62 5.58
N VAL A 42 -0.03 -1.40 6.88
CA VAL A 42 0.01 -2.46 7.90
C VAL A 42 -1.36 -2.70 8.53
N CYS A 43 -1.67 -3.96 8.83
CA CYS A 43 -2.84 -4.38 9.61
C CYS A 43 -2.42 -5.55 10.52
N GLU A 44 -3.30 -6.01 11.42
CA GLU A 44 -3.10 -7.23 12.23
C GLU A 44 -1.70 -7.36 12.85
N ASP A 45 -1.45 -6.63 13.93
CA ASP A 45 -0.21 -6.71 14.71
C ASP A 45 1.08 -6.42 13.91
N GLY A 46 1.00 -5.50 12.95
CA GLY A 46 2.15 -4.99 12.20
C GLY A 46 2.47 -5.78 10.92
N LEU A 47 1.59 -6.69 10.50
CA LEU A 47 1.73 -7.37 9.22
C LEU A 47 1.53 -6.39 8.06
N ALA A 48 2.45 -6.38 7.10
CA ALA A 48 2.31 -5.57 5.89
C ALA A 48 1.36 -6.23 4.89
N PHE A 49 0.27 -5.54 4.56
CA PHE A 49 -0.73 -5.99 3.58
C PHE A 49 -0.62 -5.26 2.24
N GLY A 50 -0.05 -4.05 2.24
CA GLY A 50 0.16 -3.32 1.00
C GLY A 50 1.35 -2.38 1.02
N VAL A 51 1.59 -1.79 -0.15
CA VAL A 51 2.64 -0.79 -0.37
C VAL A 51 2.00 0.44 -0.99
N VAL A 52 2.18 1.61 -0.37
CA VAL A 52 1.67 2.89 -0.88
C VAL A 52 2.20 3.10 -2.30
N SER A 53 1.31 3.37 -3.26
CA SER A 53 1.69 3.59 -4.65
C SER A 53 1.46 5.03 -5.06
N PHE A 54 0.22 5.40 -5.38
CA PHE A 54 -0.15 6.74 -5.85
C PHE A 54 -1.56 7.12 -5.38
N ARG A 55 -1.88 8.41 -5.46
CA ARG A 55 -3.24 8.92 -5.27
C ARG A 55 -3.90 9.18 -6.61
N ALA A 56 -5.20 8.88 -6.70
CA ALA A 56 -6.01 8.93 -7.91
C ALA A 56 -7.39 9.55 -7.62
N GLY A 57 -8.17 9.73 -8.69
CA GLY A 57 -9.54 10.26 -8.62
C GLY A 57 -9.60 11.78 -8.46
N GLU A 58 -10.83 12.30 -8.42
CA GLU A 58 -11.08 13.71 -8.17
C GLU A 58 -10.50 14.12 -6.81
N HIS A 59 -9.88 15.30 -6.77
CA HIS A 59 -9.23 15.83 -5.57
C HIS A 59 -8.21 14.87 -4.90
N GLN A 60 -7.70 13.87 -5.63
CA GLN A 60 -6.77 12.86 -5.12
C GLN A 60 -7.32 12.11 -3.90
N MET A 61 -8.63 11.87 -3.84
CA MET A 61 -9.25 11.24 -2.67
C MET A 61 -9.06 9.73 -2.60
N CYS A 62 -8.62 9.06 -3.68
CA CYS A 62 -8.38 7.62 -3.67
C CYS A 62 -6.89 7.35 -3.50
N THR A 63 -6.48 6.69 -2.42
CA THR A 63 -5.12 6.16 -2.30
C THR A 63 -5.08 4.73 -2.78
N VAL A 64 -4.13 4.40 -3.66
CA VAL A 64 -3.93 3.06 -4.22
C VAL A 64 -2.69 2.42 -3.59
N TYR A 65 -2.83 1.15 -3.19
CA TYR A 65 -1.76 0.35 -2.60
C TYR A 65 -1.55 -0.94 -3.41
N GLY A 66 -0.31 -1.36 -3.63
CA GLY A 66 -0.02 -2.68 -4.18
C GLY A 66 -0.45 -3.77 -3.19
N LYS A 67 -1.19 -4.79 -3.64
CA LYS A 67 -1.75 -5.84 -2.76
C LYS A 67 -0.74 -6.96 -2.51
N LEU A 68 0.03 -6.88 -1.42
CA LEU A 68 1.13 -7.81 -1.13
C LEU A 68 0.75 -9.30 -1.18
N PRO A 69 -0.42 -9.75 -0.69
CA PRO A 69 -0.81 -11.15 -0.80
C PRO A 69 -0.80 -11.70 -2.23
N ASP A 70 -1.15 -10.88 -3.22
CA ASP A 70 -1.19 -11.29 -4.63
C ASP A 70 0.22 -11.44 -5.23
N TYR A 71 1.22 -10.79 -4.63
CA TYR A 71 2.63 -10.85 -5.05
C TYR A 71 3.47 -11.80 -4.20
N ARG A 72 2.89 -12.47 -3.19
CA ARG A 72 3.64 -13.33 -2.24
C ARG A 72 4.53 -14.36 -2.95
N GLY A 73 4.00 -15.08 -3.94
CA GLY A 73 4.78 -16.08 -4.67
C GLY A 73 5.98 -15.48 -5.43
N TRP A 74 5.85 -14.27 -5.97
CA TRP A 74 6.96 -13.55 -6.60
C TRP A 74 8.00 -13.11 -5.56
N ILE A 75 7.55 -12.59 -4.41
CA ILE A 75 8.42 -12.16 -3.31
C ILE A 75 9.23 -13.35 -2.79
N GLU A 76 8.56 -14.44 -2.42
CA GLU A 76 9.19 -15.67 -1.90
C GLU A 76 10.20 -16.25 -2.91
N ARG A 77 9.86 -16.24 -4.20
CA ARG A 77 10.78 -16.67 -5.25
C ARG A 77 12.05 -15.83 -5.27
N HIS A 78 11.97 -14.52 -5.13
CA HIS A 78 13.17 -13.67 -5.18
C HIS A 78 13.97 -13.73 -3.89
N LEU A 79 13.30 -13.79 -2.74
CA LEU A 79 13.97 -13.99 -1.45
C LEU A 79 14.75 -15.31 -1.41
N ASN A 80 14.17 -16.40 -1.91
CA ASN A 80 14.83 -17.71 -1.92
C ASN A 80 15.92 -17.87 -2.99
N ASN A 81 15.90 -17.03 -4.04
CA ASN A 81 16.94 -17.01 -5.07
C ASN A 81 18.04 -15.98 -4.82
N THR A 82 17.99 -15.26 -3.70
CA THR A 82 19.04 -14.30 -3.34
C THR A 82 20.23 -15.09 -2.78
N PRO A 83 21.43 -15.04 -3.40
CA PRO A 83 22.62 -15.61 -2.79
C PRO A 83 22.83 -14.96 -1.43
N SER A 84 23.07 -15.75 -0.39
CA SER A 84 23.55 -15.23 0.89
C SER A 84 24.87 -14.49 0.63
N PHE A 85 24.88 -13.17 0.85
CA PHE A 85 26.10 -12.36 0.82
C PHE A 85 27.02 -12.75 1.98
#